data_AF-A0A292R140-F1
#
_entry.id   AF-A0A292R140-F1
#
_cell.length_a   1.000
_cell.length_b   1.000
_cell.length_c   1.000
_cell.angle_alpha   90.00
_cell.angle_beta   90.00
_cell.angle_gamma   90.00
#
_symmetry.space_group_name_H-M   'P 1'
#
loop_
_entity.id
_entity.type
_entity.pdbx_description
1 polymer ?
#
loop_
_entity_poly.entity_id
_entity_poly.type
_entity_poly.pdbx_seq_one_letter_code
_entity_poly.pdbx_strand_id
1 'polypeptide(L)'
;QGGAGQDNIKINGDNNTANGGAESDSFMVSSGNNNTIDGEGGERNTLIDNGKNTVYTNAVDITPRPFELHIKVDIGSGSDKYISTSISFNLFDFSVDFSTIDSALESLETIDEMLSSVSDQLLNIGNTINRLESVAEAQSIKLNNLISFRSTMRDADIAEESSNYIRYQILQQASATLLASSRNLKAQNVMGLLSSVNQ
;
A
#
# COMPACT_ATOMS: atom_id res chain seq x y z
N GLN A 1 -30.44 19.99 25.79
CA GLN A 1 -30.99 19.36 27.01
C GLN A 1 -32.13 18.48 26.54
N GLY A 2 -31.96 17.17 26.65
CA GLY A 2 -33.02 16.19 26.46
C GLY A 2 -33.92 16.09 27.69
N GLY A 3 -35.06 15.45 27.50
CA GLY A 3 -36.13 15.29 28.46
C GLY A 3 -36.19 13.88 29.05
N ALA A 4 -37.40 13.45 29.39
CA ALA A 4 -37.65 12.12 29.96
C ALA A 4 -37.89 11.03 28.90
N GLY A 5 -37.81 11.38 27.62
CA GLY A 5 -38.04 10.47 26.49
C GLY A 5 -36.76 10.27 25.68
N GLN A 6 -36.85 9.49 24.60
CA GLN A 6 -35.76 9.34 23.64
C GLN A 6 -35.67 10.60 22.78
N ASP A 7 -34.52 11.26 22.81
CA ASP A 7 -34.27 12.51 22.11
C ASP A 7 -33.25 12.36 20.97
N ASN A 8 -33.46 13.14 19.92
CA ASN A 8 -32.51 13.32 18.82
C ASN A 8 -31.93 14.74 18.88
N ILE A 9 -30.70 14.89 19.36
CA ILE A 9 -30.08 16.18 19.63
C ILE A 9 -29.02 16.49 18.58
N LYS A 10 -29.29 17.48 17.72
CA LYS A 10 -28.36 17.96 16.69
C LYS A 10 -27.64 19.23 17.15
N ILE A 11 -26.32 19.24 17.02
CA ILE A 11 -25.43 20.32 17.47
C ILE A 11 -24.69 20.90 16.25
N ASN A 12 -24.70 22.22 16.15
CA ASN A 12 -23.97 22.99 15.14
C ASN A 12 -23.19 24.12 15.81
N GLY A 13 -21.89 24.25 15.50
CA GLY A 13 -21.04 25.33 15.99
C GLY A 13 -20.21 24.96 17.22
N ASP A 14 -19.58 25.97 17.83
CA ASP A 14 -18.53 25.79 18.82
C ASP A 14 -19.04 25.94 20.27
N ASN A 15 -18.40 25.22 21.20
CA ASN A 15 -18.61 25.34 22.66
C ASN A 15 -20.05 25.06 23.14
N ASN A 16 -20.76 24.15 22.48
CA ASN A 16 -22.10 23.75 22.92
C ASN A 16 -22.03 22.68 24.02
N THR A 17 -23.09 22.61 24.83
CA THR A 17 -23.30 21.54 25.80
C THR A 17 -24.66 20.90 25.58
N ALA A 18 -24.69 19.57 25.47
CA ALA A 18 -25.92 18.81 25.29
C ALA A 18 -25.98 17.63 26.25
N ASN A 19 -27.07 17.55 27.01
CA ASN A 19 -27.35 16.40 27.87
C ASN A 19 -28.53 15.58 27.34
N GLY A 20 -28.52 14.26 27.53
CA GLY A 20 -29.51 13.30 27.03
C GLY A 20 -30.75 13.18 27.89
N GLY A 21 -30.59 13.04 29.20
CA GLY A 21 -31.71 12.88 30.13
C GLY A 21 -31.87 11.43 30.58
N ALA A 22 -33.10 10.92 30.66
CA ALA A 22 -33.36 9.65 31.35
C ALA A 22 -33.29 8.39 30.47
N GLU A 23 -33.55 8.53 29.18
CA GLU A 23 -33.74 7.42 28.23
C GLU A 23 -32.54 7.32 27.27
N SER A 24 -32.64 6.46 26.25
CA SER A 24 -31.58 6.27 25.25
C SER A 24 -31.68 7.31 24.13
N ASP A 25 -30.68 8.18 24.02
CA ASP A 25 -30.67 9.35 23.14
C ASP A 25 -29.66 9.25 22.01
N SER A 26 -29.96 9.95 20.92
CA SER A 26 -29.08 10.07 19.76
C SER A 26 -28.56 11.50 19.64
N PHE A 27 -27.25 11.65 19.55
CA PHE A 27 -26.57 12.93 19.39
C PHE A 27 -25.90 13.02 18.03
N MET A 28 -25.98 14.18 17.38
CA MET A 28 -25.27 14.47 16.14
C MET A 28 -24.59 15.83 16.20
N VAL A 29 -23.26 15.86 16.34
CA VAL A 29 -22.46 17.05 16.07
C VAL A 29 -22.24 17.11 14.57
N SER A 30 -22.88 18.05 13.89
CA SER A 30 -22.74 18.16 12.43
C SER A 30 -21.51 18.99 12.05
N SER A 31 -21.10 19.93 12.91
CA SER A 31 -19.87 20.73 12.76
C SER A 31 -19.54 21.51 14.04
N GLY A 32 -18.28 21.98 14.15
CA GLY A 32 -17.82 22.88 15.21
C GLY A 32 -16.76 22.28 16.13
N ASN A 33 -16.34 23.04 17.14
CA ASN A 33 -15.22 22.72 18.02
C ASN A 33 -15.61 22.77 19.50
N ASN A 34 -14.96 21.93 20.32
CA ASN A 34 -15.03 21.94 21.78
C ASN A 34 -16.47 21.76 22.32
N ASN A 35 -17.26 20.90 21.68
CA ASN A 35 -18.59 20.58 22.16
C ASN A 35 -18.51 19.57 23.32
N THR A 36 -19.46 19.63 24.25
CA THR A 36 -19.56 18.69 25.37
C THR A 36 -20.90 17.99 25.31
N ILE A 37 -20.88 16.66 25.38
CA ILE A 37 -22.07 15.82 25.29
C ILE A 37 -22.11 14.90 26.51
N ASP A 38 -23.25 14.82 27.17
CA ASP A 38 -23.47 13.86 28.25
C ASP A 38 -24.75 13.08 28.00
N GLY A 39 -24.66 11.77 27.76
CA GLY A 39 -25.84 10.93 27.63
C GLY A 39 -26.67 10.85 28.92
N GLU A 40 -26.11 11.20 30.08
CA GLU A 40 -26.76 11.10 31.41
C GLU A 40 -27.29 9.69 31.73
N GLY A 41 -28.59 9.44 31.58
CA GLY A 41 -29.27 8.16 31.79
C GLY A 41 -29.28 7.29 30.53
N GLY A 42 -30.25 6.40 30.39
CA GLY A 42 -30.38 5.51 29.23
C GLY A 42 -29.40 4.33 29.20
N GLU A 43 -29.82 3.25 28.55
CA GLU A 43 -28.98 2.05 28.34
C GLU A 43 -28.10 2.16 27.09
N ARG A 44 -28.51 2.96 26.09
CA ARG A 44 -27.80 3.06 24.82
C ARG A 44 -27.91 4.44 24.17
N ASN A 45 -27.15 5.40 24.69
CA ASN A 45 -26.97 6.67 23.98
C ASN A 45 -25.95 6.52 22.84
N THR A 46 -26.22 7.14 21.71
CA THR A 46 -25.37 7.10 20.52
C THR A 46 -24.92 8.50 20.12
N LEU A 47 -23.70 8.62 19.60
CA LEU A 47 -23.13 9.87 19.12
C LEU A 47 -22.59 9.70 17.71
N ILE A 48 -22.91 10.66 16.85
CA ILE A 48 -22.15 10.94 15.64
C ILE A 48 -21.48 12.30 15.79
N ASP A 49 -20.16 12.31 15.69
CA ASP A 49 -19.32 13.48 15.86
C ASP A 49 -18.55 13.81 14.58
N ASN A 50 -19.06 14.77 13.82
CA ASN A 50 -18.34 15.41 12.71
C ASN A 50 -17.65 16.71 13.15
N GLY A 51 -17.61 16.99 14.45
CA GLY A 51 -16.92 18.14 15.04
C GLY A 51 -15.44 17.87 15.34
N LYS A 52 -14.82 18.77 16.08
CA LYS A 52 -13.46 18.61 16.63
C LYS A 52 -13.48 18.82 18.13
N ASN A 53 -12.64 18.07 18.84
CA ASN A 53 -12.50 18.15 20.29
C ASN A 53 -13.84 18.02 21.03
N THR A 54 -14.78 17.23 20.50
CA THR A 54 -16.00 16.92 21.24
C THR A 54 -15.63 16.02 22.41
N VAL A 55 -16.01 16.44 23.61
CA VAL A 55 -15.92 15.61 24.81
C VAL A 55 -17.29 14.97 25.00
N TYR A 56 -17.34 13.65 25.10
CA TYR A 56 -18.59 12.94 25.34
C TYR A 56 -18.49 11.99 26.53
N THR A 57 -19.57 11.90 27.29
CA THR A 57 -19.75 10.95 28.40
C THR A 57 -21.06 10.19 28.22
N ASN A 58 -21.09 8.95 28.71
CA ASN A 58 -22.23 8.04 28.64
C ASN A 58 -22.91 7.96 27.25
N ALA A 59 -22.12 8.05 26.18
CA ALA A 59 -22.58 7.88 24.80
C ALA A 59 -21.57 7.05 24.01
N VAL A 60 -22.06 6.22 23.09
CA VAL A 60 -21.22 5.43 22.19
C VAL A 60 -21.05 6.19 20.88
N ASP A 61 -19.81 6.57 20.56
CA ASP A 61 -19.47 7.12 19.26
C ASP A 61 -19.62 6.05 18.17
N ILE A 62 -20.58 6.28 17.29
CA ILE A 62 -20.93 5.46 16.12
C ILE A 62 -20.70 6.22 14.82
N THR A 63 -19.91 7.31 14.85
CA THR A 63 -19.55 8.08 13.67
C THR A 63 -19.05 7.14 12.57
N PRO A 64 -19.69 7.11 11.38
CA PRO A 64 -19.27 6.25 10.28
C PRO A 64 -17.81 6.54 9.94
N ARG A 65 -16.94 5.55 10.14
CA ARG A 65 -15.55 5.65 9.74
C ARG A 65 -15.41 5.12 8.32
N PRO A 66 -14.70 5.84 7.43
CA PRO A 66 -14.38 5.30 6.12
C PRO A 66 -13.64 3.98 6.27
N PHE A 67 -13.95 3.02 5.40
CA PHE A 67 -13.07 1.90 5.15
C PHE A 67 -11.86 2.42 4.37
N GLU A 68 -10.69 2.39 5.00
CA GLU A 68 -9.42 2.76 4.38
C GLU A 68 -8.68 1.51 3.90
N LEU A 69 -8.33 1.48 2.62
CA LEU A 69 -7.52 0.44 2.02
C LEU A 69 -6.21 1.04 1.51
N HIS A 70 -5.09 0.50 1.99
CA HIS A 70 -3.74 0.86 1.55
C HIS A 70 -3.06 -0.35 0.93
N ILE A 71 -2.81 -0.31 -0.38
CA ILE A 71 -2.12 -1.36 -1.13
C ILE A 71 -0.68 -0.90 -1.38
N LYS A 72 0.30 -1.63 -0.83
CA LYS A 72 1.71 -1.38 -1.10
C LYS A 72 2.07 -1.87 -2.50
N VAL A 73 2.65 -0.99 -3.32
CA VAL A 73 2.86 -1.28 -4.76
C VAL A 73 4.31 -1.45 -5.19
N ASP A 74 5.28 -1.14 -4.32
CA ASP A 74 6.72 -1.30 -4.62
C ASP A 74 7.48 -1.69 -3.35
N ILE A 75 8.32 -2.74 -3.46
CA ILE A 75 9.10 -3.28 -2.35
C ILE A 75 10.48 -2.60 -2.36
N GLY A 76 10.92 -2.10 -1.20
CA GLY A 76 12.23 -1.44 -1.07
C GLY A 76 12.25 0.03 -1.49
N SER A 77 11.16 0.55 -2.06
CA SER A 77 10.83 1.96 -1.91
C SER A 77 10.49 2.22 -0.43
N GLY A 78 10.76 3.42 0.08
CA GLY A 78 10.58 3.75 1.51
C GLY A 78 9.15 3.58 2.03
N SER A 79 8.78 4.32 3.06
CA SER A 79 7.44 4.30 3.66
C SER A 79 6.29 4.72 2.71
N ASP A 80 6.55 5.10 1.46
CA ASP A 80 5.69 6.08 0.77
C ASP A 80 5.04 5.61 -0.54
N LYS A 81 5.11 4.32 -0.90
CA LYS A 81 4.46 3.83 -2.14
C LYS A 81 3.26 2.94 -1.87
N TYR A 82 2.14 3.60 -1.64
CA TYR A 82 0.83 2.99 -1.53
C TYR A 82 -0.12 3.56 -2.59
N ILE A 83 -0.97 2.70 -3.12
CA ILE A 83 -2.27 3.13 -3.65
C ILE A 83 -3.24 3.07 -2.47
N SER A 84 -3.82 4.21 -2.14
CA SER A 84 -4.77 4.33 -1.03
C SER A 84 -6.14 4.68 -1.57
N THR A 85 -7.18 4.11 -0.99
CA THR A 85 -8.57 4.45 -1.28
C THR A 85 -9.41 4.37 -0.02
N SER A 86 -10.33 5.33 0.14
CA SER A 86 -11.27 5.43 1.25
C SER A 86 -12.68 5.21 0.71
N ILE A 87 -13.46 4.34 1.35
CA ILE A 87 -14.87 4.14 1.04
C ILE A 87 -15.71 4.50 2.25
N SER A 88 -16.59 5.48 2.13
CA SER A 88 -17.50 5.87 3.20
C SER A 88 -18.94 5.95 2.70
N PHE A 89 -19.86 5.43 3.49
CA PHE A 89 -21.30 5.66 3.32
C PHE A 89 -21.82 6.30 4.60
N ASN A 90 -22.36 7.52 4.50
CA ASN A 90 -23.05 8.15 5.62
C ASN A 90 -24.53 7.77 5.55
N LEU A 91 -24.93 6.72 6.27
CA LEU A 91 -26.27 6.15 6.23
C LEU A 91 -27.13 6.52 7.45
N PHE A 92 -26.60 7.30 8.40
CA PHE A 92 -27.22 7.42 9.72
C PHE A 92 -28.50 8.26 9.73
N ASP A 93 -28.60 9.27 8.87
CA ASP A 93 -29.79 10.11 8.71
C ASP A 93 -30.66 9.65 7.52
N PHE A 94 -30.38 8.45 6.99
CA PHE A 94 -31.18 7.91 5.89
C PHE A 94 -32.52 7.40 6.40
N SER A 95 -33.57 8.18 6.14
CA SER A 95 -34.95 7.81 6.42
C SER A 95 -35.81 8.09 5.20
N VAL A 96 -36.84 7.27 5.00
CA VAL A 96 -37.82 7.44 3.94
C VAL A 96 -39.23 7.34 4.52
N ASP A 97 -40.10 8.26 4.15
CA ASP A 97 -41.51 8.29 4.53
C ASP A 97 -42.40 8.54 3.31
N PHE A 98 -43.17 7.53 2.95
CA PHE A 98 -44.12 7.58 1.82
C PHE A 98 -45.57 7.80 2.26
N SER A 99 -45.81 8.27 3.49
CA SER A 99 -47.15 8.44 4.05
C SER A 99 -47.94 9.60 3.44
N THR A 100 -47.26 10.63 2.94
CA THR A 100 -47.84 11.80 2.28
C THR A 100 -47.17 12.07 0.94
N ILE A 101 -47.79 12.90 0.10
CA ILE A 101 -47.19 13.31 -1.19
C ILE A 101 -45.89 14.09 -0.95
N ASP A 102 -45.89 15.01 0.01
CA ASP A 102 -44.73 15.85 0.30
C ASP A 102 -43.57 15.03 0.89
N SER A 103 -43.85 14.17 1.88
CA SER A 103 -42.83 13.27 2.47
C SER A 103 -42.26 12.29 1.45
N ALA A 104 -43.09 11.82 0.50
CA ALA A 104 -42.64 10.95 -0.58
C ALA A 104 -41.69 11.67 -1.55
N LEU A 105 -41.92 12.95 -1.85
CA LEU A 105 -41.01 13.76 -2.68
C LEU A 105 -39.66 13.96 -1.98
N GLU A 106 -39.66 14.31 -0.69
CA GLU A 106 -38.45 14.46 0.13
C GLU A 106 -37.67 13.13 0.24
N SER A 107 -38.38 12.01 0.34
CA SER A 107 -37.77 10.68 0.35
C SER A 107 -37.09 10.35 -0.98
N LEU A 108 -37.65 10.77 -2.11
CA LEU A 108 -37.04 10.58 -3.42
C LEU A 108 -35.76 11.43 -3.57
N GLU A 109 -35.75 12.66 -3.08
CA GLU A 109 -34.54 13.50 -3.04
C GLU A 109 -33.45 12.84 -2.20
N THR A 110 -33.79 12.36 -1.01
CA THR A 110 -32.85 11.65 -0.12
C THR A 110 -32.28 10.38 -0.77
N ILE A 111 -33.10 9.63 -1.52
CA ILE A 111 -32.63 8.46 -2.28
C ILE A 111 -31.66 8.88 -3.39
N ASP A 112 -31.94 9.96 -4.12
CA ASP A 112 -31.07 10.45 -5.19
C ASP A 112 -29.71 10.88 -4.67
N GLU A 113 -29.67 11.58 -3.53
CA GLU A 113 -28.43 11.93 -2.84
C GLU A 113 -27.61 10.69 -2.44
N MET A 114 -28.28 9.66 -1.92
CA MET A 114 -27.61 8.41 -1.57
C MET A 114 -27.08 7.66 -2.79
N LEU A 115 -27.84 7.63 -3.91
CA LEU A 115 -27.39 7.04 -5.16
C LEU A 115 -26.21 7.80 -5.77
N SER A 116 -26.21 9.14 -5.65
CA SER A 116 -25.08 9.97 -6.03
C SER A 116 -23.85 9.63 -5.19
N SER A 117 -24.00 9.52 -3.86
CA SER A 117 -22.90 9.10 -2.99
C SER A 117 -22.37 7.71 -3.34
N VAL A 118 -23.23 6.74 -3.66
CA VAL A 118 -22.79 5.40 -4.11
C VAL A 118 -22.01 5.48 -5.41
N SER A 119 -22.48 6.29 -6.36
CA SER A 119 -21.83 6.48 -7.65
C SER A 119 -20.44 7.09 -7.49
N ASP A 120 -20.27 8.06 -6.60
CA ASP A 120 -18.97 8.65 -6.27
C ASP A 120 -18.00 7.62 -5.67
N GLN A 121 -18.49 6.76 -4.77
CA GLN A 121 -17.66 5.66 -4.23
C GLN A 121 -17.24 4.68 -5.33
N LEU A 122 -18.13 4.33 -6.27
CA LEU A 122 -17.81 3.46 -7.40
C LEU A 122 -16.79 4.10 -8.35
N LEU A 123 -16.88 5.40 -8.61
CA LEU A 123 -15.89 6.14 -9.39
C LEU A 123 -14.52 6.14 -8.70
N ASN A 124 -14.47 6.32 -7.38
CA ASN A 124 -13.24 6.24 -6.62
C ASN A 124 -12.59 4.84 -6.70
N ILE A 125 -13.40 3.79 -6.59
CA ILE A 125 -12.93 2.40 -6.77
C ILE A 125 -12.40 2.20 -8.19
N GLY A 126 -13.12 2.64 -9.21
CA GLY A 126 -12.70 2.53 -10.61
C GLY A 126 -11.36 3.24 -10.88
N ASN A 127 -11.20 4.45 -10.36
CA ASN A 127 -9.93 5.18 -10.45
C ASN A 127 -8.78 4.44 -9.75
N THR A 128 -9.06 3.82 -8.61
CA THR A 128 -8.09 3.01 -7.88
C THR A 128 -7.68 1.77 -8.67
N ILE A 129 -8.63 1.09 -9.32
CA ILE A 129 -8.37 -0.05 -10.22
C ILE A 129 -7.49 0.37 -11.40
N ASN A 130 -7.82 1.46 -12.08
CA ASN A 130 -7.00 1.98 -13.20
C ASN A 130 -5.55 2.25 -12.77
N ARG A 131 -5.35 2.80 -11.57
CA ARG A 131 -4.01 3.02 -11.01
C ARG A 131 -3.29 1.71 -10.69
N LEU A 132 -4.00 0.71 -10.15
CA LEU A 132 -3.43 -0.62 -9.88
C LEU A 132 -2.99 -1.31 -11.17
N GLU A 133 -3.78 -1.21 -12.23
CA GLU A 133 -3.43 -1.75 -13.56
C GLU A 133 -2.17 -1.07 -14.13
N SER A 134 -2.10 0.25 -14.08
CA SER A 134 -0.91 1.01 -14.53
C SER A 134 0.35 0.64 -13.74
N VAL A 135 0.22 0.50 -12.42
CA VAL A 135 1.32 0.04 -11.56
C VAL A 135 1.74 -1.39 -11.91
N ALA A 136 0.78 -2.30 -12.16
CA ALA A 136 1.07 -3.67 -12.52
C ALA A 136 1.86 -3.75 -13.83
N GLU A 137 1.49 -2.95 -14.83
CA GLU A 137 2.23 -2.84 -16.10
C GLU A 137 3.65 -2.30 -15.87
N ALA A 138 3.80 -1.20 -15.12
CA ALA A 138 5.11 -0.63 -14.80
C ALA A 138 6.01 -1.64 -14.06
N GLN A 139 5.44 -2.42 -13.13
CA GLN A 139 6.17 -3.42 -12.38
C GLN A 139 6.58 -4.61 -13.25
N SER A 140 5.75 -5.01 -14.22
CA SER A 140 6.08 -6.04 -15.22
C SER A 140 7.27 -5.60 -16.09
N ILE A 141 7.28 -4.35 -16.55
CA ILE A 141 8.42 -3.78 -17.30
C ILE A 141 9.69 -3.79 -16.44
N LYS A 142 9.59 -3.33 -15.18
CA LYS A 142 10.72 -3.33 -14.23
C LYS A 142 11.27 -4.74 -14.02
N LEU A 143 10.40 -5.74 -13.87
CA LEU A 143 10.78 -7.15 -13.73
C LEU A 143 11.53 -7.66 -14.97
N ASN A 144 11.01 -7.40 -16.17
CA ASN A 144 11.66 -7.82 -17.41
C ASN A 144 13.06 -7.18 -17.57
N ASN A 145 13.18 -5.90 -17.25
CA ASN A 145 14.48 -5.23 -17.25
C ASN A 145 15.45 -5.86 -16.25
N LEU A 146 15.00 -6.15 -15.02
CA LEU A 146 15.84 -6.81 -14.01
C LEU A 146 16.28 -8.21 -14.43
N ILE A 147 15.40 -9.00 -15.07
CA ILE A 147 15.75 -10.32 -15.61
C ILE A 147 16.82 -10.18 -16.69
N SER A 148 16.67 -9.22 -17.61
CA SER A 148 17.65 -8.95 -18.68
C SER A 148 19.00 -8.53 -18.10
N PHE A 149 19.03 -7.55 -17.18
CA PHE A 149 20.25 -7.13 -16.48
C PHE A 149 20.94 -8.29 -15.76
N ARG A 150 20.17 -9.14 -15.07
CA ARG A 150 20.71 -10.31 -14.38
C ARG A 150 21.30 -11.34 -15.35
N SER A 151 20.69 -11.53 -16.53
CA SER A 151 21.24 -12.39 -17.58
C SER A 151 22.60 -11.84 -18.05
N THR A 152 22.67 -10.54 -18.36
CA THR A 152 23.91 -9.91 -18.82
C THR A 152 25.03 -9.99 -17.78
N MET A 153 24.73 -9.76 -16.49
CA MET A 153 25.74 -9.93 -15.42
C MET A 153 26.25 -11.37 -15.37
N ARG A 154 25.34 -12.35 -15.39
CA ARG A 154 25.73 -13.77 -15.37
C ARG A 154 26.59 -14.14 -16.58
N ASP A 155 26.22 -13.68 -17.76
CA ASP A 155 26.97 -13.97 -18.99
C ASP A 155 28.37 -13.33 -18.94
N ALA A 156 28.51 -12.14 -18.36
CA ALA A 156 29.80 -11.50 -18.12
C ALA A 156 30.66 -12.30 -17.13
N ASP A 157 30.08 -12.74 -16.01
CA ASP A 157 30.78 -13.57 -15.01
C ASP A 157 31.26 -14.91 -15.63
N ILE A 158 30.42 -15.54 -16.45
CA ILE A 158 30.77 -16.78 -17.18
C ILE A 158 31.90 -16.52 -18.18
N ALA A 159 31.85 -15.40 -18.91
CA ALA A 159 32.90 -15.04 -19.86
C ALA A 159 34.25 -14.77 -19.18
N GLU A 160 34.24 -14.11 -18.01
CA GLU A 160 35.44 -13.90 -17.20
C GLU A 160 36.02 -15.23 -16.70
N GLU A 161 35.21 -16.10 -16.13
CA GLU A 161 35.65 -17.41 -15.65
C GLU A 161 36.18 -18.29 -16.81
N SER A 162 35.50 -18.26 -17.96
CA SER A 162 35.94 -18.97 -19.16
C SER A 162 37.30 -18.47 -19.67
N SER A 163 37.50 -17.15 -19.67
CA SER A 163 38.78 -16.53 -20.05
C SER A 163 39.90 -16.92 -19.09
N ASN A 164 39.63 -16.88 -17.78
CA ASN A 164 40.57 -17.33 -16.75
C ASN A 164 40.91 -18.82 -16.91
N TYR A 165 39.92 -19.68 -17.12
CA TYR A 165 40.11 -21.10 -17.37
C TYR A 165 40.99 -21.36 -18.60
N ILE A 166 40.70 -20.69 -19.73
CA ILE A 166 41.51 -20.79 -20.95
C ILE A 166 42.94 -20.29 -20.68
N ARG A 167 43.11 -19.18 -19.97
CA ARG A 167 44.44 -18.64 -19.60
C ARG A 167 45.24 -19.67 -18.80
N TYR A 168 44.62 -20.33 -17.82
CA TYR A 168 45.26 -21.39 -17.04
C TYR A 168 45.61 -22.60 -17.90
N GLN A 169 44.74 -23.00 -18.82
CA GLN A 169 45.00 -24.12 -19.73
C GLN A 169 46.17 -23.82 -20.68
N ILE A 170 46.24 -22.60 -21.25
CA ILE A 170 47.35 -22.15 -22.09
C ILE A 170 48.66 -22.14 -21.28
N LEU A 171 48.65 -21.60 -20.05
CA LEU A 171 49.82 -21.57 -19.18
C LEU A 171 50.33 -22.99 -18.85
N GLN A 172 49.42 -23.94 -18.60
CA GLN A 172 49.78 -25.33 -18.36
C GLN A 172 50.41 -25.99 -19.59
N GLN A 173 49.83 -25.81 -20.79
CA GLN A 173 50.38 -26.35 -22.04
C GLN A 173 51.73 -25.70 -22.39
N ALA A 174 51.86 -24.39 -22.22
CA ALA A 174 53.11 -23.66 -22.42
C ALA A 174 54.20 -24.13 -21.45
N SER A 175 53.87 -24.32 -20.17
CA SER A 175 54.80 -24.85 -19.17
C SER A 175 55.25 -26.26 -19.52
N ALA A 176 54.32 -27.14 -19.92
CA ALA A 176 54.65 -28.50 -20.36
C ALA A 176 55.56 -28.50 -21.59
N THR A 177 55.28 -27.64 -22.58
CA THR A 177 56.07 -27.50 -23.81
C THR A 177 57.46 -26.95 -23.51
N LEU A 178 57.56 -25.88 -22.73
CA LEU A 178 58.84 -25.30 -22.29
C LEU A 178 59.68 -26.32 -21.53
N LEU A 179 59.07 -27.09 -20.62
CA LEU A 179 59.76 -28.17 -19.90
C LEU A 179 60.27 -29.26 -20.85
N ALA A 180 59.46 -29.69 -21.82
CA ALA A 180 59.87 -30.69 -22.82
C ALA A 180 60.99 -30.17 -23.73
N SER A 181 60.85 -28.96 -24.28
CA SER A 181 61.86 -28.33 -25.13
C SER A 181 63.16 -28.06 -24.37
N SER A 182 63.11 -27.57 -23.14
CA SER A 182 64.30 -27.33 -22.30
C SER A 182 65.03 -28.63 -21.97
N ARG A 183 64.31 -29.71 -21.65
CA ARG A 183 64.90 -31.05 -21.44
C ARG A 183 65.58 -31.57 -22.70
N ASN A 184 64.91 -31.51 -23.85
CA ASN A 184 65.45 -32.02 -25.11
C ASN A 184 66.69 -31.25 -25.56
N LEU A 185 66.67 -29.91 -25.49
CA LEU A 185 67.83 -29.09 -25.88
C LEU A 185 69.01 -29.26 -24.93
N LYS A 186 68.79 -29.34 -23.61
CA LYS A 186 69.88 -29.62 -22.66
C LYS A 186 70.48 -31.01 -22.90
N ALA A 187 69.65 -32.03 -23.12
CA ALA A 187 70.14 -33.38 -23.38
C ALA A 187 70.96 -33.46 -24.68
N GLN A 188 70.50 -32.83 -25.77
CA GLN A 188 71.22 -32.80 -27.04
C GLN A 188 72.53 -32.02 -26.98
N ASN A 189 72.55 -30.88 -26.28
CA ASN A 189 73.78 -30.11 -26.11
C ASN A 189 74.82 -30.88 -25.29
N VAL A 190 74.41 -31.59 -24.24
CA VAL A 190 75.31 -32.44 -23.45
C VAL A 190 75.82 -33.62 -24.28
N MET A 191 74.95 -34.30 -25.04
CA MET A 191 75.35 -35.39 -25.93
C MET A 191 76.30 -34.91 -27.04
N GLY A 192 76.05 -33.74 -27.62
CA GLY A 192 76.93 -33.11 -28.61
C GLY A 192 78.32 -32.84 -28.05
N LEU A 193 78.39 -32.23 -26.87
CA LEU A 193 79.65 -31.95 -26.17
C LEU A 193 80.40 -33.23 -25.76
N LEU A 194 79.69 -34.27 -25.30
CA LEU A 194 80.31 -35.56 -24.98
C LEU A 194 80.83 -36.28 -26.24
N SER A 195 80.14 -36.15 -27.37
CA SER A 195 80.61 -36.73 -28.64
C SER A 195 81.81 -35.96 -29.22
N SER A 196 81.87 -34.64 -29.03
CA SER A 196 82.99 -33.80 -29.50
C SER A 196 84.24 -33.90 -28.64
N VAL A 197 84.14 -34.42 -27.42
CA VAL A 197 85.28 -34.66 -26.51
C VAL A 197 85.88 -36.07 -26.70
N ASN A 198 85.18 -36.97 -27.41
CA ASN A 198 85.62 -38.35 -27.70
C ASN A 198 86.20 -38.54 -29.13
N GLN A 199 86.58 -37.46 -29.81
CA GLN A 199 87.44 -37.48 -31.01
C GLN A 199 88.78 -36.84 -30.67
#